data_AF-A0A1A8B8F5-F1
#
_entry.id   AF-A0A1A8B8F5-F1
#
_cell.length_a   1.000
_cell.length_b   1.000
_cell.length_c   1.000
_cell.angle_alpha   90.00
_cell.angle_beta   90.00
_cell.angle_gamma   90.00
#
_symmetry.space_group_name_H-M   'P 1'
#
loop_
_entity.id
_entity.type
_entity.pdbx_description
1 polymer ?
#
loop_
_entity_poly.entity_id
_entity_poly.type
_entity_poly.pdbx_seq_one_letter_code
_entity_poly.pdbx_strand_id
1 'polypeptide(L)'
;SCNLGCGPGGGVITRYNFRKVVRKFITTIQLLFGRNGKRRQHFQLFNSTSFGENDLLFRDMTDKLVVLPDDVDVSQIPILNHFKDEVDAVSLDATHSYVAGKCGLIPVVTEYYGRTCAPAEGSAHVETDVFPSVAGVAVAKHSSRNIFMGNLGGRRSCHSHLYSPAGWLLPYTHTLSLEHNNSASCDPNQVFDEVFWKGCLPGSQGNLCKVCMGGTGEAATKRCSDNHNERYYGNMGALRCLVGDPSGKSYGEVAFLEQHSLHTNILSLSSS
;
A
#
# COMPACT_ATOMS: atom_id res chain seq x y z
N SER A 1 -15.95 13.30 -5.62
CA SER A 1 -14.95 12.24 -5.41
C SER A 1 -14.72 12.06 -3.92
N CYS A 2 -14.43 10.84 -3.44
CA CYS A 2 -14.18 10.54 -2.01
C CYS A 2 -12.89 9.70 -1.89
N ASN A 3 -11.74 10.36 -1.99
CA ASN A 3 -10.41 9.76 -1.84
C ASN A 3 -9.41 10.80 -1.32
N LEU A 4 -8.28 10.34 -0.79
CA LEU A 4 -7.16 11.14 -0.30
C LEU A 4 -6.18 11.54 -1.42
N GLY A 5 -6.49 11.17 -2.66
CA GLY A 5 -5.57 11.26 -3.79
C GLY A 5 -5.44 9.93 -4.52
N CYS A 6 -4.93 10.02 -5.74
CA CYS A 6 -4.69 8.87 -6.59
C CYS A 6 -3.24 8.87 -7.07
N GLY A 7 -2.65 7.67 -7.23
CA GLY A 7 -1.29 7.49 -7.73
C GLY A 7 -1.17 6.23 -8.58
N PRO A 8 0.01 5.96 -9.18
CA PRO A 8 0.21 4.73 -9.95
C PRO A 8 0.11 3.50 -9.06
N GLY A 9 -0.13 2.34 -9.68
CA GLY A 9 -0.02 1.05 -9.01
C GLY A 9 1.40 0.71 -8.56
N GLY A 10 1.55 -0.40 -7.85
CA GLY A 10 2.86 -0.97 -7.59
C GLY A 10 3.57 -1.36 -8.90
N GLY A 11 4.88 -1.53 -8.86
CA GLY A 11 5.67 -1.84 -10.04
C GLY A 11 6.87 -2.71 -9.75
N VAL A 12 7.38 -3.37 -10.81
CA VAL A 12 8.62 -4.13 -10.72
C VAL A 12 9.78 -3.20 -11.03
N ILE A 13 10.68 -3.10 -10.07
CA ILE A 13 11.88 -2.27 -10.13
C ILE A 13 13.11 -3.18 -10.26
N THR A 14 14.08 -2.77 -11.06
CA THR A 14 15.31 -3.53 -11.31
C THR A 14 16.51 -2.62 -11.55
N ARG A 15 17.72 -3.18 -11.52
CA ARG A 15 18.93 -2.49 -11.96
C ARG A 15 18.95 -2.37 -13.48
N TYR A 16 19.55 -1.29 -14.00
CA TYR A 16 19.56 -0.98 -15.44
C TYR A 16 20.03 -2.14 -16.34
N ASN A 17 21.07 -2.88 -15.92
CA ASN A 17 21.63 -4.00 -16.66
C ASN A 17 20.68 -5.21 -16.80
N PHE A 18 19.74 -5.39 -15.86
CA PHE A 18 18.78 -6.50 -15.88
C PHE A 18 17.47 -6.14 -16.59
N ARG A 19 17.26 -4.87 -16.97
CA ARG A 19 16.03 -4.38 -17.60
C ARG A 19 15.43 -5.30 -18.65
N LYS A 20 16.24 -5.67 -19.64
CA LYS A 20 15.80 -6.47 -20.79
C LYS A 20 15.41 -7.88 -20.37
N VAL A 21 16.18 -8.48 -19.45
CA VAL A 21 15.94 -9.82 -18.93
C VAL A 21 14.68 -9.85 -18.07
N VAL A 22 14.53 -8.90 -17.15
CA VAL A 22 13.35 -8.77 -16.28
C VAL A 22 12.11 -8.47 -17.10
N ARG A 23 12.17 -7.56 -18.08
CA ARG A 23 11.05 -7.29 -19.00
C ARG A 23 10.59 -8.58 -19.68
N LYS A 24 11.51 -9.32 -20.29
CA LYS A 24 11.20 -10.60 -20.96
C LYS A 24 10.63 -11.63 -19.99
N PHE A 25 11.23 -11.76 -18.80
CA PHE A 25 10.76 -12.67 -17.76
C PHE A 25 9.34 -12.34 -17.32
N ILE A 26 9.07 -11.09 -16.92
CA ILE A 26 7.75 -10.63 -16.46
C ILE A 26 6.68 -10.82 -17.54
N THR A 27 6.98 -10.45 -18.80
CA THR A 27 6.04 -10.69 -19.91
C THR A 27 5.75 -12.19 -20.09
N THR A 28 6.78 -13.05 -19.96
CA THR A 28 6.63 -14.50 -20.11
C THR A 28 5.79 -15.11 -18.99
N ILE A 29 6.09 -14.79 -17.72
CA ILE A 29 5.36 -15.33 -16.58
C ILE A 29 3.90 -14.86 -16.58
N GLN A 30 3.63 -13.62 -17.00
CA GLN A 30 2.28 -13.12 -17.10
C GLN A 30 1.47 -13.85 -18.20
N LEU A 31 2.08 -14.11 -19.36
CA LEU A 31 1.43 -14.86 -20.44
C LEU A 31 1.13 -16.32 -20.05
N LEU A 32 1.92 -16.90 -19.14
CA LEU A 32 1.73 -18.26 -18.65
C LEU A 32 0.77 -18.32 -17.46
N PHE A 33 0.93 -17.44 -16.47
CA PHE A 33 0.33 -17.58 -15.13
C PHE A 33 -0.52 -16.38 -14.69
N GLY A 34 -0.64 -15.33 -15.51
CA GLY A 34 -1.53 -14.19 -15.25
C GLY A 34 -3.02 -14.58 -15.31
N ARG A 35 -3.92 -13.60 -15.15
CA ARG A 35 -5.38 -13.85 -15.12
C ARG A 35 -5.90 -14.59 -16.37
N ASN A 36 -5.32 -14.28 -17.52
CA ASN A 36 -5.62 -14.89 -18.82
C ASN A 36 -4.50 -15.84 -19.30
N GLY A 37 -3.67 -16.34 -18.39
CA GLY A 37 -2.49 -17.14 -18.69
C GLY A 37 -2.82 -18.57 -19.14
N LYS A 38 -2.00 -19.12 -20.05
CA LYS A 38 -2.19 -20.47 -20.63
C LYS A 38 -2.03 -21.62 -19.63
N ARG A 39 -1.36 -21.38 -18.51
CA ARG A 39 -0.99 -22.34 -17.46
C ARG A 39 -1.47 -21.90 -16.07
N ARG A 40 -2.49 -21.04 -16.00
CA ARG A 40 -3.05 -20.50 -14.75
C ARG A 40 -3.46 -21.57 -13.74
N GLN A 41 -3.91 -22.74 -14.21
CA GLN A 41 -4.28 -23.88 -13.36
C GLN A 41 -3.11 -24.46 -12.55
N HIS A 42 -1.86 -24.23 -12.97
CA HIS A 42 -0.68 -24.71 -12.24
C HIS A 42 -0.17 -23.68 -11.24
N PHE A 43 -0.27 -22.41 -11.59
CA PHE A 43 0.17 -21.31 -10.75
C PHE A 43 -0.59 -20.04 -11.13
N GLN A 44 -1.07 -19.30 -10.13
CA GLN A 44 -1.80 -18.06 -10.30
C GLN A 44 -0.94 -16.89 -9.82
N LEU A 45 -0.46 -16.06 -10.75
CA LEU A 45 0.49 -14.99 -10.46
C LEU A 45 -0.07 -13.87 -9.58
N PHE A 46 -1.39 -13.62 -9.66
CA PHE A 46 -2.09 -12.53 -8.95
C PHE A 46 -3.15 -13.09 -8.00
N ASN A 47 -2.93 -14.26 -7.40
CA ASN A 47 -3.85 -14.82 -6.43
C ASN A 47 -3.09 -15.55 -5.34
N SER A 48 -3.09 -14.97 -4.16
CA SER A 48 -2.41 -15.48 -2.98
C SER A 48 -3.31 -16.21 -1.98
N THR A 49 -4.62 -16.31 -2.26
CA THR A 49 -5.60 -16.95 -1.34
C THR A 49 -5.25 -18.38 -0.95
N SER A 50 -4.61 -19.15 -1.84
CA SER A 50 -4.17 -20.53 -1.56
C SER A 50 -3.06 -20.63 -0.50
N PHE A 51 -2.39 -19.51 -0.19
CA PHE A 51 -1.30 -19.44 0.77
C PHE A 51 -1.72 -18.87 2.14
N GLY A 52 -3.01 -18.56 2.31
CA GLY A 52 -3.55 -18.00 3.56
C GLY A 52 -3.18 -16.53 3.83
N GLU A 53 -2.48 -15.89 2.89
CA GLU A 53 -2.06 -14.50 2.93
C GLU A 53 -2.71 -13.69 1.80
N ASN A 54 -2.49 -12.38 1.78
CA ASN A 54 -3.02 -11.46 0.76
C ASN A 54 -1.86 -10.68 0.13
N ASP A 55 -2.00 -10.34 -1.15
CA ASP A 55 -1.06 -9.48 -1.89
C ASP A 55 0.40 -10.00 -1.90
N LEU A 56 0.60 -11.33 -1.99
CA LEU A 56 1.93 -11.93 -2.07
C LEU A 56 2.59 -11.67 -3.43
N LEU A 57 3.77 -11.05 -3.43
CA LEU A 57 4.55 -10.59 -4.59
C LEU A 57 3.87 -9.48 -5.42
N PHE A 58 2.65 -9.72 -5.86
CA PHE A 58 1.80 -8.76 -6.55
C PHE A 58 0.46 -8.70 -5.85
N ARG A 59 -0.24 -7.57 -5.95
CA ARG A 59 -1.56 -7.45 -5.33
C ARG A 59 -2.56 -8.38 -6.02
N ASP A 60 -3.45 -9.00 -5.26
CA ASP A 60 -4.36 -10.03 -5.80
C ASP A 60 -5.36 -9.45 -6.83
N MET A 61 -5.64 -8.16 -6.68
CA MET A 61 -6.51 -7.41 -7.58
C MET A 61 -5.83 -7.05 -8.91
N THR A 62 -4.54 -7.31 -9.08
CA THR A 62 -3.82 -7.05 -10.32
C THR A 62 -4.48 -7.80 -11.47
N ASP A 63 -4.95 -7.05 -12.46
CA ASP A 63 -5.51 -7.58 -13.69
C ASP A 63 -4.39 -7.97 -14.66
N LYS A 64 -3.41 -7.07 -14.83
CA LYS A 64 -2.22 -7.28 -15.65
C LYS A 64 -1.04 -6.42 -15.20
N LEU A 65 0.16 -6.78 -15.63
CA LEU A 65 1.37 -5.98 -15.57
C LEU A 65 1.57 -5.28 -16.92
N VAL A 66 1.65 -3.95 -16.90
CA VAL A 66 1.87 -3.12 -18.08
C VAL A 66 3.35 -2.78 -18.19
N VAL A 67 3.95 -3.07 -19.34
CA VAL A 67 5.37 -2.77 -19.59
C VAL A 67 5.55 -1.27 -19.79
N LEU A 68 6.50 -0.70 -19.06
CA LEU A 68 6.82 0.72 -19.16
C LEU A 68 7.80 0.98 -20.30
N PRO A 69 7.61 2.11 -21.04
CA PRO A 69 8.52 2.51 -22.10
C PRO A 69 9.89 2.91 -21.56
N ASP A 70 10.86 3.07 -22.46
CA ASP A 70 12.26 3.12 -22.07
C ASP A 70 12.69 4.41 -21.35
N ASP A 71 11.87 5.45 -21.48
CA ASP A 71 12.07 6.86 -21.17
C ASP A 71 11.32 7.35 -19.92
N VAL A 72 10.64 6.46 -19.18
CA VAL A 72 9.98 6.84 -17.92
C VAL A 72 11.03 7.17 -16.85
N ASP A 73 11.29 8.46 -16.66
CA ASP A 73 12.21 8.99 -15.66
C ASP A 73 11.48 9.29 -14.34
N VAL A 74 11.86 8.58 -13.28
CA VAL A 74 11.31 8.77 -11.91
C VAL A 74 12.30 9.56 -11.02
N SER A 75 13.41 10.05 -11.60
CA SER A 75 14.59 10.45 -10.84
C SER A 75 14.96 11.94 -10.94
N GLN A 76 14.35 12.81 -10.11
CA GLN A 76 14.99 14.09 -9.74
C GLN A 76 15.00 14.33 -8.23
N ILE A 77 16.20 14.47 -7.64
CA ILE A 77 16.62 14.72 -6.24
C ILE A 77 17.28 13.50 -5.55
N PRO A 78 18.57 13.57 -5.14
CA PRO A 78 19.39 12.40 -4.81
C PRO A 78 19.43 12.13 -3.30
N ILE A 79 18.91 11.00 -2.82
CA ILE A 79 19.32 10.45 -1.51
C ILE A 79 19.31 8.92 -1.53
N LEU A 80 20.46 8.37 -1.13
CA LEU A 80 20.80 7.01 -0.67
C LEU A 80 21.01 5.90 -1.72
N ASN A 81 22.24 5.34 -1.72
CA ASN A 81 22.65 4.16 -2.47
C ASN A 81 22.80 2.97 -1.50
N HIS A 82 21.88 2.00 -1.53
CA HIS A 82 22.20 0.61 -1.14
C HIS A 82 21.11 -0.38 -1.56
N PHE A 83 21.14 -0.83 -2.82
CA PHE A 83 20.61 -2.15 -3.17
C PHE A 83 21.80 -3.11 -3.23
N LYS A 84 21.85 -4.05 -2.29
CA LYS A 84 22.91 -5.07 -2.22
C LYS A 84 22.69 -6.08 -3.36
N ASP A 85 23.78 -6.60 -3.94
CA ASP A 85 23.81 -7.37 -5.20
C ASP A 85 23.11 -8.75 -5.21
N GLU A 86 22.25 -9.06 -4.25
CA GLU A 86 21.67 -10.41 -4.06
C GLU A 86 20.35 -10.64 -4.81
N VAL A 87 19.66 -9.59 -5.29
CA VAL A 87 18.34 -9.68 -5.95
C VAL A 87 18.30 -8.88 -7.26
N ASP A 88 17.71 -9.47 -8.31
CA ASP A 88 17.67 -8.86 -9.64
C ASP A 88 16.44 -7.97 -9.89
N ALA A 89 15.31 -8.27 -9.26
CA ALA A 89 14.08 -7.48 -9.39
C ALA A 89 13.20 -7.62 -8.14
N VAL A 90 12.42 -6.59 -7.87
CA VAL A 90 11.50 -6.53 -6.73
C VAL A 90 10.20 -5.83 -7.13
N SER A 91 9.07 -6.30 -6.60
CA SER A 91 7.78 -5.61 -6.71
C SER A 91 7.63 -4.64 -5.53
N LEU A 92 7.36 -3.37 -5.82
CA LEU A 92 7.28 -2.28 -4.84
C LEU A 92 6.02 -1.44 -5.06
N ASP A 93 5.45 -0.88 -4.00
CA ASP A 93 4.43 0.16 -4.13
C ASP A 93 5.00 1.47 -4.74
N ALA A 94 4.13 2.45 -4.99
CA ALA A 94 4.50 3.70 -5.64
C ALA A 94 5.55 4.51 -4.85
N THR A 95 5.47 4.55 -3.51
CA THR A 95 6.41 5.31 -2.68
C THR A 95 7.78 4.63 -2.68
N HIS A 96 7.82 3.31 -2.47
CA HIS A 96 9.06 2.54 -2.53
C HIS A 96 9.68 2.55 -3.92
N SER A 97 8.86 2.55 -4.98
CA SER A 97 9.33 2.71 -6.37
C SER A 97 9.98 4.07 -6.59
N TYR A 98 9.41 5.15 -6.03
CA TYR A 98 10.00 6.48 -6.08
C TYR A 98 11.36 6.53 -5.38
N VAL A 99 11.45 5.98 -4.16
CA VAL A 99 12.71 5.88 -3.41
C VAL A 99 13.73 5.06 -4.20
N ALA A 100 13.36 3.89 -4.71
CA ALA A 100 14.23 3.05 -5.52
C ALA A 100 14.74 3.75 -6.79
N GLY A 101 13.91 4.58 -7.42
CA GLY A 101 14.30 5.46 -8.53
C GLY A 101 15.39 6.46 -8.14
N LYS A 102 15.33 7.03 -6.93
CA LYS A 102 16.42 7.87 -6.40
C LYS A 102 17.71 7.09 -6.14
N CYS A 103 17.58 5.80 -5.84
CA CYS A 103 18.72 4.88 -5.67
C CYS A 103 19.30 4.38 -7.01
N GLY A 104 18.85 4.90 -8.16
CA GLY A 104 19.35 4.51 -9.49
C GLY A 104 18.77 3.21 -10.04
N LEU A 105 17.72 2.66 -9.42
CA LEU A 105 16.95 1.58 -10.01
C LEU A 105 15.92 2.13 -10.99
N ILE A 106 15.45 1.26 -11.89
CA ILE A 106 14.51 1.65 -12.94
C ILE A 106 13.23 0.80 -12.89
N PRO A 107 12.07 1.41 -13.13
CA PRO A 107 10.82 0.66 -13.22
C PRO A 107 10.72 -0.06 -14.58
N VAL A 108 10.20 -1.28 -14.57
CA VAL A 108 10.06 -2.14 -15.76
C VAL A 108 8.60 -2.34 -16.13
N VAL A 109 7.77 -2.64 -15.13
CA VAL A 109 6.34 -2.83 -15.30
C VAL A 109 5.57 -2.17 -14.15
N THR A 110 4.31 -1.83 -14.38
CA THR A 110 3.36 -1.39 -13.35
C THR A 110 2.18 -2.37 -13.28
N GLU A 111 1.67 -2.60 -12.08
CA GLU A 111 0.41 -3.30 -11.83
C GLU A 111 -0.76 -2.44 -12.33
N TYR A 112 -1.69 -3.10 -13.02
CA TYR A 112 -2.92 -2.51 -13.54
C TYR A 112 -4.11 -3.23 -12.89
N TYR A 113 -5.00 -2.48 -12.23
CA TYR A 113 -6.11 -3.04 -11.46
C TYR A 113 -7.48 -2.93 -12.15
N GLY A 114 -7.54 -2.38 -13.36
CA GLY A 114 -8.78 -2.12 -14.08
C GLY A 114 -9.52 -0.85 -13.61
N ARG A 115 -10.31 -0.28 -14.54
CA ARG A 115 -11.15 0.94 -14.46
C ARG A 115 -10.51 2.20 -13.83
N THR A 116 -10.54 3.27 -14.61
CA THR A 116 -10.16 4.65 -14.29
C THR A 116 -10.89 5.20 -13.06
N CYS A 117 -10.17 5.64 -12.03
CA CYS A 117 -10.66 6.77 -11.25
C CYS A 117 -10.43 8.00 -12.13
N ALA A 118 -11.45 8.48 -12.83
CA ALA A 118 -11.32 9.71 -13.59
C ALA A 118 -10.97 10.84 -12.61
N PRO A 119 -9.91 11.63 -12.87
CA PRO A 119 -9.69 12.86 -12.11
C PRO A 119 -10.90 13.78 -12.30
N ALA A 120 -11.23 14.56 -11.26
CA ALA A 120 -12.18 15.65 -11.43
C ALA A 120 -11.64 16.60 -12.51
N GLU A 121 -12.51 17.06 -13.41
CA GLU A 121 -12.17 17.92 -14.54
C GLU A 121 -11.28 19.10 -14.10
N GLY A 122 -10.10 19.25 -14.73
CA GLY A 122 -9.27 20.46 -14.60
C GLY A 122 -7.77 20.29 -14.31
N SER A 123 -7.23 19.08 -14.10
CA SER A 123 -5.77 18.91 -13.97
C SER A 123 -5.12 18.55 -15.30
N ALA A 124 -4.42 19.50 -15.90
CA ALA A 124 -3.57 19.30 -17.06
C ALA A 124 -2.28 18.58 -16.65
N HIS A 125 -2.36 17.26 -16.47
CA HIS A 125 -1.18 16.39 -16.44
C HIS A 125 -1.34 15.34 -17.51
N VAL A 126 -0.31 15.21 -18.34
CA VAL A 126 -0.23 14.33 -19.50
C VAL A 126 -0.73 12.93 -19.13
N GLU A 127 -1.94 12.60 -19.61
CA GLU A 127 -2.42 11.22 -19.69
C GLU A 127 -1.49 10.47 -20.65
N THR A 128 -0.47 9.83 -20.11
CA THR A 128 -0.14 8.52 -20.65
C THR A 128 -1.22 7.58 -20.13
N ASP A 129 -1.98 6.95 -21.02
CA ASP A 129 -2.96 5.86 -20.81
C ASP A 129 -2.39 4.61 -20.07
N VAL A 130 -1.27 4.76 -19.36
CA VAL A 130 -0.36 3.71 -18.92
C VAL A 130 -0.46 3.45 -17.41
N PHE A 131 -1.00 4.38 -16.62
CA PHE A 131 -1.10 4.23 -15.16
C PHE A 131 -2.55 4.38 -14.67
N PRO A 132 -3.31 3.27 -14.49
CA PRO A 132 -4.57 3.35 -13.78
C PRO A 132 -4.29 3.80 -12.34
N SER A 133 -5.05 4.78 -11.90
CA SER A 133 -4.78 5.43 -10.63
C SER A 133 -5.38 4.62 -9.47
N VAL A 134 -4.56 4.21 -8.51
CA VAL A 134 -5.01 3.66 -7.23
C VAL A 134 -5.37 4.83 -6.31
N ALA A 135 -6.62 4.87 -5.85
CA ALA A 135 -7.09 5.85 -4.88
C ALA A 135 -6.78 5.40 -3.45
N GLY A 136 -6.18 6.29 -2.64
CA GLY A 136 -6.09 6.11 -1.19
C GLY A 136 -7.38 6.57 -0.50
N VAL A 137 -7.82 5.86 0.53
CA VAL A 137 -9.06 6.17 1.26
C VAL A 137 -8.86 6.09 2.77
N ALA A 138 -9.60 6.92 3.50
CA ALA A 138 -9.79 6.82 4.94
C ALA A 138 -11.16 6.16 5.21
N VAL A 139 -11.14 4.99 5.84
CA VAL A 139 -12.33 4.18 6.12
C VAL A 139 -12.64 4.25 7.60
N ALA A 140 -13.91 4.49 7.95
CA ALA A 140 -14.42 4.41 9.31
C ALA A 140 -15.65 3.49 9.33
N LYS A 141 -15.94 2.92 10.50
CA LYS A 141 -17.16 2.12 10.67
C LYS A 141 -18.38 3.01 10.60
N HIS A 142 -19.44 2.55 9.91
CA HIS A 142 -20.71 3.28 9.84
C HIS A 142 -21.35 3.52 11.22
N SER A 143 -21.13 2.62 12.19
CA SER A 143 -21.59 2.79 13.57
C SER A 143 -20.85 3.88 14.34
N SER A 144 -19.64 4.26 13.90
CA SER A 144 -18.87 5.34 14.51
C SER A 144 -19.42 6.69 14.06
N ARG A 145 -20.20 7.33 14.93
CA ARG A 145 -20.68 8.70 14.68
C ARG A 145 -19.55 9.71 14.85
N ASN A 146 -19.61 10.81 14.09
CA ASN A 146 -18.71 11.97 14.19
C ASN A 146 -17.24 11.70 13.85
N ILE A 147 -16.93 10.79 12.91
CA ILE A 147 -15.58 10.63 12.36
C ILE A 147 -15.52 11.29 10.99
N PHE A 148 -14.63 12.27 10.84
CA PHE A 148 -14.34 12.94 9.57
C PHE A 148 -12.92 13.49 9.58
N MET A 149 -12.40 13.82 8.40
CA MET A 149 -11.06 14.40 8.26
C MET A 149 -11.01 15.77 8.96
N GLY A 150 -10.08 15.96 9.88
CA GLY A 150 -9.98 17.15 10.74
C GLY A 150 -10.45 16.93 12.19
N ASN A 151 -11.11 15.79 12.48
CA ASN A 151 -11.48 15.37 13.84
C ASN A 151 -10.87 13.99 14.18
N LEU A 152 -9.63 13.74 13.77
CA LEU A 152 -8.95 12.48 14.08
C LEU A 152 -8.05 12.55 15.31
N GLY A 153 -7.91 13.74 15.91
CA GLY A 153 -7.17 13.97 17.14
C GLY A 153 -7.63 13.06 18.28
N GLY A 154 -6.69 12.39 18.94
CA GLY A 154 -6.94 11.48 20.06
C GLY A 154 -7.60 10.14 19.69
N ARG A 155 -7.87 9.89 18.40
CA ARG A 155 -8.48 8.63 17.95
C ARG A 155 -7.44 7.53 17.76
N ARG A 156 -7.92 6.30 17.59
CA ARG A 156 -7.08 5.16 17.23
C ARG A 156 -7.03 4.95 15.72
N SER A 157 -5.85 4.75 15.17
CA SER A 157 -5.62 4.61 13.73
C SER A 157 -5.09 3.23 13.33
N CYS A 158 -5.43 2.81 12.12
CA CYS A 158 -4.89 1.63 11.46
C CYS A 158 -4.31 2.04 10.11
N HIS A 159 -3.08 1.66 9.83
CA HIS A 159 -2.36 2.04 8.62
C HIS A 159 -1.82 0.78 7.94
N SER A 160 -1.79 0.77 6.60
CA SER A 160 -1.29 -0.40 5.85
C SER A 160 0.15 -0.77 6.26
N HIS A 161 1.10 0.16 6.12
CA HIS A 161 2.50 0.03 6.57
C HIS A 161 3.24 1.36 6.38
N LEU A 162 4.43 1.47 6.97
CA LEU A 162 5.33 2.59 6.78
C LEU A 162 5.66 2.78 5.28
N TYR A 163 5.73 4.03 4.85
CA TYR A 163 5.90 4.44 3.43
C TYR A 163 4.78 4.03 2.46
N SER A 164 3.74 3.31 2.89
CA SER A 164 2.60 3.02 1.99
C SER A 164 1.96 4.31 1.44
N PRO A 165 1.60 4.36 0.14
CA PRO A 165 0.99 5.57 -0.43
C PRO A 165 -0.27 6.01 0.31
N ALA A 166 -1.25 5.10 0.47
CA ALA A 166 -2.52 5.41 1.11
C ALA A 166 -2.47 5.38 2.65
N GLY A 167 -1.62 4.55 3.23
CA GLY A 167 -1.53 4.36 4.69
C GLY A 167 -0.58 5.33 5.38
N TRP A 168 0.34 5.98 4.66
CA TRP A 168 1.37 6.84 5.26
C TRP A 168 1.52 8.18 4.53
N LEU A 169 1.72 8.19 3.21
CA LEU A 169 2.02 9.43 2.49
C LEU A 169 0.80 10.36 2.34
N LEU A 170 -0.32 9.84 1.82
CA LEU A 170 -1.52 10.64 1.54
C LEU A 170 -2.22 11.18 2.79
N PRO A 171 -2.34 10.44 3.92
CA PRO A 171 -2.95 11.00 5.13
C PRO A 171 -2.19 12.21 5.66
N TYR A 172 -0.86 12.22 5.55
CA TYR A 172 -0.01 13.33 6.01
C TYR A 172 -0.25 14.63 5.24
N THR A 173 -0.65 14.56 3.97
CA THR A 173 -0.93 15.76 3.16
C THR A 173 -2.29 16.41 3.48
N HIS A 174 -3.05 15.84 4.42
CA HIS A 174 -4.38 16.30 4.80
C HIS A 174 -4.41 16.77 6.26
N THR A 175 -5.33 17.69 6.56
CA THR A 175 -5.58 18.12 7.94
C THR A 175 -6.25 16.99 8.73
N LEU A 176 -5.49 16.25 9.52
CA LEU A 176 -6.00 15.15 10.33
C LEU A 176 -6.74 15.63 11.60
N SER A 177 -6.25 16.70 12.23
CA SER A 177 -6.83 17.31 13.43
C SER A 177 -6.70 18.83 13.38
N LEU A 178 -7.79 19.56 13.65
CA LEU A 178 -7.78 21.02 13.75
C LEU A 178 -6.99 21.53 14.97
N GLU A 179 -6.85 20.71 16.01
CA GLU A 179 -6.18 21.06 17.26
C GLU A 179 -4.66 20.90 17.19
N HIS A 180 -4.17 20.00 16.35
CA HIS A 180 -2.74 19.67 16.21
C HIS A 180 -2.09 20.37 15.01
N ASN A 181 -2.51 21.61 14.72
CA ASN A 181 -2.09 22.36 13.53
C ASN A 181 -0.73 23.08 13.68
N ASN A 182 0.08 22.70 14.67
CA ASN A 182 1.32 23.38 15.00
C ASN A 182 2.47 22.86 14.13
N SER A 183 3.00 23.74 13.25
CA SER A 183 4.21 23.55 12.44
C SER A 183 4.38 22.13 11.89
N ALA A 184 3.73 21.82 10.76
CA ALA A 184 3.81 20.51 10.12
C ALA A 184 5.26 20.00 10.09
N SER A 185 5.58 19.05 10.98
CA SER A 185 6.88 18.39 10.98
C SER A 185 7.08 17.75 9.61
N CYS A 186 8.29 17.84 9.05
CA CYS A 186 8.62 17.15 7.80
C CYS A 186 8.66 15.63 7.97
N ASP A 187 8.52 15.12 9.20
CA ASP A 187 8.37 13.70 9.52
C ASP A 187 6.89 13.35 9.74
N PRO A 188 6.26 12.59 8.82
CA PRO A 188 4.88 12.12 8.98
C PRO A 188 4.66 11.29 10.25
N ASN A 189 5.65 10.54 10.72
CA ASN A 189 5.50 9.72 11.92
C ASN A 189 5.28 10.57 13.16
N GLN A 190 5.99 11.69 13.27
CA GLN A 190 5.80 12.63 14.37
C GLN A 190 4.39 13.22 14.36
N VAL A 191 3.89 13.64 13.18
CA VAL A 191 2.53 14.16 13.04
C VAL A 191 1.50 13.10 13.46
N PHE A 192 1.70 11.86 13.06
CA PHE A 192 0.78 10.78 13.44
C PHE A 192 0.85 10.45 14.94
N ASP A 193 2.03 10.45 15.56
CA ASP A 193 2.19 10.25 17.00
C ASP A 193 1.55 11.37 17.84
N GLU A 194 1.53 12.61 17.33
CA GLU A 194 0.87 13.75 17.96
C GLU A 194 -0.66 13.69 17.79
N VAL A 195 -1.13 13.35 16.58
CA VAL A 195 -2.57 13.31 16.27
C VAL A 195 -3.27 12.11 16.89
N PHE A 196 -2.70 10.91 16.79
CA PHE A 196 -3.38 9.67 17.17
C PHE A 196 -2.97 9.22 18.57
N TRP A 197 -3.96 8.82 19.38
CA TRP A 197 -3.68 8.33 20.73
C TRP A 197 -2.89 7.02 20.73
N LYS A 198 -3.32 6.08 19.88
CA LYS A 198 -2.65 4.78 19.66
C LYS A 198 -2.93 4.32 18.24
N GLY A 199 -1.93 3.76 17.58
CA GLY A 199 -2.06 3.26 16.22
C GLY A 199 -1.54 1.84 16.03
N CYS A 200 -1.84 1.29 14.85
CA CYS A 200 -1.00 0.28 14.23
C CYS A 200 -0.52 0.79 12.88
N LEU A 201 0.76 1.15 12.82
CA LEU A 201 1.54 1.48 11.63
C LEU A 201 2.76 0.55 11.62
N PRO A 202 2.66 -0.62 10.96
CA PRO A 202 3.78 -1.55 10.81
C PRO A 202 5.05 -0.84 10.33
N GLY A 203 6.18 -1.13 10.96
CA GLY A 203 7.47 -0.48 10.70
C GLY A 203 7.74 0.81 11.50
N SER A 204 6.74 1.37 12.17
CA SER A 204 6.91 2.53 13.06
C SER A 204 7.40 2.12 14.46
N GLN A 205 7.38 3.06 15.40
CA GLN A 205 7.70 2.87 16.81
C GLN A 205 6.66 3.62 17.69
N GLY A 206 6.81 3.56 19.01
CA GLY A 206 6.05 4.43 19.90
C GLY A 206 4.54 4.14 19.97
N ASN A 207 3.72 5.19 19.90
CA ASN A 207 2.26 5.09 20.06
C ASN A 207 1.60 4.45 18.84
N LEU A 208 2.21 4.62 17.66
CA LEU A 208 1.75 4.04 16.41
C LEU A 208 1.90 2.52 16.31
N CYS A 209 2.53 1.87 17.28
CA CYS A 209 2.63 0.40 17.34
C CYS A 209 1.80 -0.24 18.46
N LYS A 210 1.07 0.55 19.24
CA LYS A 210 0.40 0.08 20.47
C LYS A 210 -0.78 -0.84 20.23
N VAL A 211 -1.44 -0.74 19.08
CA VAL A 211 -2.57 -1.62 18.73
C VAL A 211 -2.25 -2.67 17.68
N CYS A 212 -0.97 -2.78 17.27
CA CYS A 212 -0.51 -3.90 16.46
C CYS A 212 -0.53 -5.22 17.26
N MET A 213 -0.72 -6.34 16.57
CA MET A 213 -1.02 -7.61 17.20
C MET A 213 0.15 -8.60 17.16
N GLY A 214 1.14 -8.37 16.31
CA GLY A 214 2.19 -9.33 16.01
C GLY A 214 1.67 -10.52 15.20
N GLY A 215 2.57 -11.46 14.96
CA GLY A 215 2.31 -12.64 14.15
C GLY A 215 1.65 -13.78 14.90
N THR A 216 1.81 -14.98 14.36
CA THR A 216 1.42 -16.25 14.98
C THR A 216 2.67 -16.97 15.49
N GLY A 217 2.48 -17.92 16.42
CA GLY A 217 3.58 -18.72 16.98
C GLY A 217 4.70 -17.86 17.57
N GLU A 218 5.93 -18.09 17.12
CA GLU A 218 7.14 -17.38 17.59
C GLU A 218 7.14 -15.87 17.25
N ALA A 219 6.34 -15.43 16.28
CA ALA A 219 6.23 -14.02 15.91
C ALA A 219 5.16 -13.26 16.72
N ALA A 220 4.43 -13.93 17.62
CA ALA A 220 3.35 -13.30 18.39
C ALA A 220 3.82 -12.15 19.30
N THR A 221 5.07 -12.17 19.75
CA THR A 221 5.68 -11.11 20.57
C THR A 221 6.31 -10.00 19.72
N LYS A 222 6.59 -10.25 18.44
CA LYS A 222 7.20 -9.29 17.50
C LYS A 222 6.14 -8.44 16.81
N ARG A 223 5.57 -7.50 17.59
CA ARG A 223 4.56 -6.56 17.13
C ARG A 223 5.15 -5.48 16.23
N CYS A 224 4.33 -4.97 15.32
CA CYS A 224 4.65 -3.84 14.46
C CYS A 224 5.78 -4.14 13.45
N SER A 225 5.99 -5.42 13.12
CA SER A 225 6.94 -5.82 12.08
C SER A 225 6.51 -5.28 10.72
N ASP A 226 7.44 -4.71 9.95
CA ASP A 226 7.17 -4.17 8.61
C ASP A 226 7.15 -5.28 7.54
N ASN A 227 6.28 -6.27 7.73
CA ASN A 227 6.04 -7.39 6.81
C ASN A 227 4.82 -8.21 7.27
N HIS A 228 4.46 -9.22 6.47
CA HIS A 228 3.34 -10.12 6.73
C HIS A 228 3.44 -10.95 8.03
N ASN A 229 4.55 -10.92 8.76
CA ASN A 229 4.56 -11.46 10.13
C ASN A 229 3.75 -10.58 11.11
N GLU A 230 3.34 -9.38 10.75
CA GLU A 230 2.35 -8.61 11.50
C GLU A 230 0.95 -8.82 10.90
N ARG A 231 0.00 -9.29 11.69
CA ARG A 231 -1.38 -9.57 11.23
C ARG A 231 -2.12 -8.34 10.73
N TYR A 232 -1.71 -7.15 11.20
CA TYR A 232 -2.26 -5.87 10.77
C TYR A 232 -1.44 -5.18 9.67
N TYR A 233 -0.52 -5.92 9.01
CA TYR A 233 0.21 -5.44 7.84
C TYR A 233 -0.63 -5.43 6.55
N GLY A 234 -0.40 -4.43 5.71
CA GLY A 234 -1.03 -4.27 4.40
C GLY A 234 -2.50 -3.79 4.45
N ASN A 235 -3.13 -3.68 3.28
CA ASN A 235 -4.51 -3.17 3.16
C ASN A 235 -5.52 -4.05 3.91
N MET A 236 -5.36 -5.38 3.85
CA MET A 236 -6.19 -6.32 4.60
C MET A 236 -5.95 -6.20 6.12
N GLY A 237 -4.69 -6.09 6.54
CA GLY A 237 -4.34 -5.96 7.95
C GLY A 237 -4.88 -4.67 8.58
N ALA A 238 -4.77 -3.54 7.88
CA ALA A 238 -5.34 -2.27 8.32
C ALA A 238 -6.88 -2.33 8.44
N LEU A 239 -7.56 -2.99 7.51
CA LEU A 239 -9.00 -3.21 7.58
C LEU A 239 -9.38 -4.12 8.77
N ARG A 240 -8.62 -5.21 8.99
CA ARG A 240 -8.78 -6.09 10.15
C ARG A 240 -8.59 -5.33 11.47
N CYS A 241 -7.62 -4.42 11.54
CA CYS A 241 -7.40 -3.56 12.70
C CYS A 241 -8.61 -2.65 13.00
N LEU A 242 -9.25 -2.09 11.97
CA LEU A 242 -10.45 -1.27 12.11
C LEU A 242 -11.68 -2.07 12.56
N VAL A 243 -11.92 -3.20 11.89
CA VAL A 243 -13.06 -4.08 12.18
C VAL A 243 -12.92 -4.66 13.58
N GLY A 244 -11.71 -5.06 13.96
CA GLY A 244 -11.42 -5.69 15.25
C GLY A 244 -11.44 -7.22 15.16
N ASP A 245 -11.34 -7.85 16.32
CA ASP A 245 -11.45 -9.31 16.43
C ASP A 245 -12.92 -9.75 16.69
N PRO A 246 -13.26 -11.05 16.52
CA PRO A 246 -14.59 -11.58 16.80
C PRO A 246 -15.03 -11.43 18.27
N SER A 247 -14.12 -11.11 19.19
CA SER A 247 -14.46 -10.84 20.59
C SER A 247 -15.07 -9.44 20.79
N GLY A 248 -15.20 -8.66 19.70
CA GLY A 248 -15.79 -7.33 19.71
C GLY A 248 -14.79 -6.23 20.05
N LYS A 249 -13.50 -6.57 20.21
CA LYS A 249 -12.46 -5.59 20.50
C LYS A 249 -12.02 -4.93 19.21
N SER A 250 -12.47 -3.69 19.03
CA SER A 250 -12.00 -2.81 17.94
C SER A 250 -10.71 -2.13 18.35
N TYR A 251 -9.70 -2.20 17.48
CA TYR A 251 -8.37 -1.68 17.74
C TYR A 251 -8.14 -0.30 17.12
N GLY A 252 -8.85 0.05 16.05
CA GLY A 252 -8.89 1.40 15.47
C GLY A 252 -10.30 1.93 15.19
N GLU A 253 -10.38 3.23 14.95
CA GLU A 253 -11.59 3.97 14.57
C GLU A 253 -11.56 4.45 13.11
N VAL A 254 -10.36 4.63 12.57
CA VAL A 254 -10.10 4.97 11.17
C VAL A 254 -9.00 4.06 10.62
N ALA A 255 -9.15 3.59 9.38
CA ALA A 255 -8.11 2.91 8.63
C ALA A 255 -7.75 3.64 7.35
N PHE A 256 -6.46 3.72 7.06
CA PHE A 256 -5.91 4.32 5.85
C PHE A 256 -5.36 3.22 4.95
N LEU A 257 -5.96 3.04 3.77
CA LEU A 257 -5.70 1.92 2.87
C LEU A 257 -6.05 2.25 1.42
N GLU A 258 -5.61 1.43 0.47
CA GLU A 258 -5.91 1.61 -0.94
C GLU A 258 -7.30 1.05 -1.30
N GLN A 259 -8.03 1.76 -2.15
CA GLN A 259 -9.42 1.43 -2.50
C GLN A 259 -9.54 0.10 -3.28
N HIS A 260 -8.55 -0.26 -4.09
CA HIS A 260 -8.67 -1.32 -5.09
C HIS A 260 -9.01 -2.70 -4.51
N SER A 261 -8.58 -3.00 -3.28
CA SER A 261 -8.85 -4.28 -2.60
C SER A 261 -9.97 -4.18 -1.56
N LEU A 262 -10.50 -2.98 -1.27
CA LEU A 262 -11.40 -2.75 -0.14
C LEU A 262 -12.67 -3.61 -0.22
N HIS A 263 -13.32 -3.66 -1.38
CA HIS A 263 -14.56 -4.42 -1.54
C HIS A 263 -14.34 -5.93 -1.31
N THR A 264 -13.30 -6.50 -1.93
CA THR A 264 -12.94 -7.91 -1.76
C THR A 264 -12.56 -8.21 -0.31
N ASN A 265 -11.83 -7.30 0.34
CA ASN A 265 -11.41 -7.48 1.73
C ASN A 265 -12.60 -7.46 2.70
N ILE A 266 -13.58 -6.57 2.49
CA ILE A 266 -14.82 -6.55 3.28
C ILE A 266 -15.57 -7.88 3.16
N LEU A 267 -15.72 -8.41 1.94
CA LEU A 267 -16.39 -9.69 1.71
C LEU A 267 -15.66 -10.85 2.42
N SER A 268 -14.32 -10.88 2.31
CA SER A 268 -13.51 -11.90 2.99
C SER A 268 -13.70 -11.88 4.51
N LEU A 269 -13.73 -10.70 5.13
CA LEU A 269 -13.95 -10.55 6.58
C LEU A 269 -15.37 -10.94 7.00
N SER A 270 -16.37 -10.76 6.14
CA SER A 270 -17.74 -11.18 6.44
C SER A 270 -17.95 -12.70 6.35
N SER A 271 -17.05 -13.40 5.65
CA SER A 271 -17.10 -14.86 5.45
C SER A 271 -16.26 -15.66 6.44
N SER A 272 -15.49 -14.99 7.30
CA SER A 272 -14.58 -15.58 8.30
C SER A 272 -15.18 -15.50 9.70
#